data_AF-A0A523LSV9-F1
#
_entry.id   AF-A0A523LSV9-F1
#
_cell.length_a   1.000
_cell.length_b   1.000
_cell.length_c   1.000
_cell.angle_alpha   90.00
_cell.angle_beta   90.00
_cell.angle_gamma   90.00
#
_symmetry.space_group_name_H-M   'P 1'
#
loop_
_entity.id
_entity.type
_entity.pdbx_description
1 polymer ?
#
loop_
_entity_poly.entity_id
_entity_poly.type
_entity_poly.pdbx_seq_one_letter_code
_entity_poly.pdbx_strand_id
1 'polypeptide(L)'
;MGDKMISGRAAAFAVAVSFAVGIVGSLAIRPPPEVVTSSAGSTQAASEVRIRWHLPVAFGTNRPALGDNILYVTKAIARTSGGAIQLMPSEPGKMVPPFSITDAVREGKVSAGYTWIGYDQGKIPASPLIAAVPFGMEPWEFMAWWYEADGRELAVELSHRYNTHPAPPEIDVVTIYRGVVPFILLQLLGLAIIFNWKNLVTWLPAQAYG
;
A
#
# COMPACT_ATOMS: atom_id res chain seq x y z
N MET A 1 60.18 -11.27 14.76
CA MET A 1 58.94 -11.72 15.39
C MET A 1 58.85 -11.06 16.75
N GLY A 2 57.93 -10.12 16.95
CA GLY A 2 57.79 -9.41 18.22
C GLY A 2 56.33 -9.06 18.44
N ASP A 3 55.61 -9.95 19.12
CA ASP A 3 54.21 -9.76 19.49
C ASP A 3 54.09 -8.57 20.45
N LYS A 4 53.59 -7.44 19.93
CA LYS A 4 53.09 -6.37 20.80
C LYS A 4 51.73 -6.77 21.34
N MET A 5 51.74 -7.49 22.45
CA MET A 5 50.56 -7.74 23.25
C MET A 5 49.99 -6.40 23.75
N ILE A 6 48.76 -6.07 23.34
CA ILE A 6 48.05 -4.88 23.79
C ILE A 6 47.86 -4.99 25.31
N SER A 7 48.45 -4.06 26.08
CA SER A 7 48.31 -3.99 27.53
C SER A 7 46.83 -3.91 27.92
N GLY A 8 46.40 -4.65 28.95
CA GLY A 8 45.00 -4.71 29.40
C GLY A 8 44.39 -3.34 29.71
N ARG A 9 45.22 -2.34 30.04
CA ARG A 9 44.79 -0.94 30.23
C ARG A 9 44.41 -0.26 28.91
N ALA A 10 45.09 -0.58 27.81
CA ALA A 10 44.77 -0.08 26.49
C ALA A 10 43.50 -0.74 25.93
N ALA A 11 43.29 -2.03 26.19
CA ALA A 11 42.04 -2.72 25.85
C ALA A 11 40.84 -2.15 26.63
N ALA A 12 40.99 -1.93 27.94
CA ALA A 12 39.95 -1.31 28.77
C ALA A 12 39.61 0.11 28.30
N PHE A 13 40.60 0.90 27.90
CA PHE A 13 40.37 2.23 27.34
C PHE A 13 39.62 2.18 26.01
N ALA A 14 40.00 1.27 25.11
CA ALA A 14 39.33 1.11 23.81
C ALA A 14 37.86 0.66 23.96
N VAL A 15 37.56 -0.20 24.93
CA VAL A 15 36.19 -0.63 25.24
C VAL A 15 35.37 0.52 25.83
N ALA A 16 35.95 1.30 26.75
CA ALA A 16 35.28 2.46 27.33
C ALA A 16 34.96 3.53 26.27
N VAL A 17 35.89 3.79 25.35
CA VAL A 17 35.67 4.72 24.22
C VAL A 17 34.61 4.19 23.27
N SER A 18 34.65 2.91 22.91
CA SER A 18 33.63 2.29 22.04
C SER A 18 32.24 2.31 22.68
N PHE A 19 32.15 2.09 23.99
CA PHE A 19 30.89 2.14 24.73
C PHE A 19 30.35 3.59 24.82
N ALA A 20 31.21 4.58 25.04
CA ALA A 20 30.82 5.99 25.04
C ALA A 20 30.34 6.45 23.65
N VAL A 21 31.05 6.06 22.58
CA VAL A 21 30.65 6.35 21.20
C VAL A 21 29.35 5.62 20.84
N GLY A 22 29.15 4.39 21.30
CA GLY A 22 27.90 3.64 21.13
C GLY A 22 26.71 4.29 21.83
N ILE A 23 26.90 4.81 23.06
CA ILE A 23 25.85 5.54 23.77
C ILE A 23 25.53 6.85 23.06
N VAL A 24 26.53 7.64 22.67
CA VAL A 24 26.32 8.91 21.96
C VAL A 24 25.68 8.68 20.57
N GLY A 25 26.08 7.62 19.87
CA GLY A 25 25.48 7.21 18.59
C GLY A 25 24.04 6.73 18.74
N SER A 26 23.72 5.97 19.79
CA SER A 26 22.34 5.51 20.05
C SER A 26 21.41 6.65 20.48
N LEU A 27 21.93 7.65 21.20
CA LEU A 27 21.20 8.87 21.55
C LEU A 27 20.94 9.77 20.33
N ALA A 28 21.80 9.72 19.31
CA ALA A 28 21.61 10.44 18.06
C ALA A 28 20.55 9.83 17.12
N ILE A 29 20.17 8.55 17.35
CA ILE A 29 19.19 7.81 16.53
C ILE A 29 17.79 7.82 17.17
N ARG A 30 17.61 8.43 18.34
CA ARG A 30 16.26 8.65 18.88
C ARG A 30 15.54 9.61 17.92
N PRO A 31 14.45 9.20 17.22
CA PRO A 31 13.61 10.18 16.54
C PRO A 31 13.17 11.18 17.62
N PRO A 32 13.33 12.49 17.40
CA PRO A 32 12.89 13.46 18.38
C PRO A 32 11.42 13.18 18.71
N PRO A 33 10.95 13.40 19.96
CA PRO A 33 9.52 13.60 20.13
C PRO A 33 9.10 14.64 19.10
N GLU A 34 7.96 14.47 18.42
CA GLU A 34 7.42 15.47 17.50
C GLU A 34 7.21 16.78 18.26
N VAL A 35 8.28 17.55 18.40
CA VAL A 35 8.22 18.97 18.68
C VAL A 35 7.88 19.54 17.32
N VAL A 36 6.62 19.98 17.20
CA VAL A 36 6.15 20.85 16.12
C VAL A 36 7.01 22.12 16.18
N THR A 37 8.21 22.03 15.61
CA THR A 37 9.08 23.16 15.38
C THR A 37 8.64 23.67 14.03
N SER A 38 7.76 24.67 14.02
CA SER A 38 7.44 25.41 12.81
C SER A 38 8.72 26.03 12.27
N SER A 39 9.39 25.32 11.36
CA SER A 39 10.37 25.92 10.47
C SER A 39 9.60 26.86 9.53
N ALA A 40 9.66 28.15 9.83
CA ALA A 40 9.37 29.18 8.85
C ALA A 40 10.38 29.03 7.72
N GLY A 41 9.99 28.38 6.62
CA GLY A 41 10.88 28.20 5.46
C GLY A 41 10.79 26.89 4.68
N SER A 42 9.72 26.14 4.78
CA SER A 42 9.21 25.36 3.64
C SER A 42 7.74 25.11 3.87
N THR A 43 6.88 25.85 3.18
CA THR A 43 5.49 25.45 3.00
C THR A 43 5.52 24.12 2.26
N GLN A 44 5.66 23.01 2.99
CA GLN A 44 5.13 21.75 2.52
C GLN A 44 3.64 22.01 2.47
N ALA A 45 3.16 22.36 1.29
CA ALA A 45 1.76 22.63 1.05
C ALA A 45 1.02 21.42 1.62
N ALA A 46 0.33 21.60 2.75
CA ALA A 46 -0.65 20.64 3.22
C ALA A 46 -1.52 20.39 2.00
N SER A 47 -1.48 19.16 1.47
CA SER A 47 -2.12 18.91 0.19
C SER A 47 -3.59 19.28 0.36
N GLU A 48 -4.03 20.22 -0.47
CA GLU A 48 -5.42 20.65 -0.44
C GLU A 48 -6.29 19.40 -0.64
N VAL A 49 -7.25 19.17 0.25
CA VAL A 49 -8.11 17.99 0.17
C VAL A 49 -9.02 18.15 -1.03
N ARG A 50 -8.65 17.53 -2.14
CA ARG A 50 -9.38 17.58 -3.41
C ARG A 50 -10.62 16.70 -3.39
N ILE A 51 -10.53 15.55 -2.74
CA ILE A 51 -11.61 14.57 -2.68
C ILE A 51 -11.85 14.19 -1.22
N ARG A 52 -13.09 14.40 -0.77
CA ARG A 52 -13.58 13.95 0.54
C ARG A 52 -14.91 13.24 0.33
N TRP A 53 -14.88 11.91 0.33
CA TRP A 53 -16.08 11.10 0.09
C TRP A 53 -16.44 10.30 1.34
N HIS A 54 -17.70 10.42 1.74
CA HIS A 54 -18.29 9.49 2.69
C HIS A 54 -18.68 8.21 1.96
N LEU A 55 -18.14 7.09 2.44
CA LEU A 55 -18.21 5.81 1.76
C LEU A 55 -19.07 4.85 2.58
N PRO A 56 -20.35 4.62 2.24
CA PRO A 56 -21.14 3.59 2.89
C PRO A 56 -20.49 2.22 2.68
N VAL A 57 -20.39 1.44 3.75
CA VAL A 57 -19.82 0.10 3.73
C VAL A 57 -20.88 -0.95 4.07
N ALA A 58 -20.89 -2.08 3.35
CA ALA A 58 -21.81 -3.19 3.63
C ALA A 58 -21.39 -3.99 4.86
N PHE A 59 -20.09 -4.03 5.14
CA PHE A 59 -19.49 -4.77 6.25
C PHE A 59 -18.95 -3.80 7.30
N GLY A 60 -19.28 -4.01 8.57
CA GLY A 60 -18.82 -3.14 9.66
C GLY A 60 -17.30 -3.14 9.76
N THR A 61 -16.71 -1.98 10.04
CA THR A 61 -15.24 -1.83 10.05
C THR A 61 -14.56 -2.58 11.19
N ASN A 62 -15.34 -3.05 12.16
CA ASN A 62 -14.91 -3.89 13.27
C ASN A 62 -14.94 -5.41 12.96
N ARG A 63 -15.41 -5.82 11.78
CA ARG A 63 -15.48 -7.23 11.37
C ARG A 63 -14.12 -7.69 10.86
N PRO A 64 -13.48 -8.70 11.48
CA PRO A 64 -12.25 -9.27 10.96
C PRO A 64 -12.43 -9.75 9.51
N ALA A 65 -11.39 -9.58 8.70
CA ALA A 65 -11.34 -9.83 7.26
C ALA A 65 -12.23 -8.92 6.41
N LEU A 66 -13.55 -8.89 6.63
CA LEU A 66 -14.48 -8.14 5.78
C LEU A 66 -14.38 -6.62 5.98
N GLY A 67 -14.19 -6.16 7.22
CA GLY A 67 -14.05 -4.74 7.56
C GLY A 67 -12.61 -4.22 7.42
N ASP A 68 -11.62 -5.10 7.49
CA ASP A 68 -10.20 -4.73 7.45
C ASP A 68 -9.79 -4.15 6.09
N ASN A 69 -10.32 -4.72 5.00
CA ASN A 69 -9.98 -4.33 3.64
C ASN A 69 -10.25 -2.85 3.37
N ILE A 70 -11.41 -2.34 3.80
CA ILE A 70 -11.75 -0.95 3.51
C ILE A 70 -10.92 0.03 4.36
N LEU A 71 -10.58 -0.34 5.59
CA LEU A 71 -9.65 0.43 6.42
C LEU A 71 -8.25 0.46 5.81
N TYR A 72 -7.80 -0.64 5.21
CA TYR A 72 -6.53 -0.68 4.49
C TYR A 72 -6.55 0.23 3.26
N VAL A 73 -7.56 0.09 2.39
CA VAL A 73 -7.69 0.88 1.16
C VAL A 73 -7.77 2.38 1.44
N THR A 74 -8.59 2.80 2.40
CA THR A 74 -8.73 4.22 2.77
C THR A 74 -7.42 4.81 3.31
N LYS A 75 -6.69 4.07 4.15
CA LYS A 75 -5.36 4.47 4.65
C LYS A 75 -4.32 4.51 3.53
N ALA A 76 -4.32 3.53 2.63
CA ALA A 76 -3.40 3.47 1.51
C ALA A 76 -3.60 4.68 0.58
N ILE A 77 -4.85 4.99 0.21
CA ILE A 77 -5.20 6.14 -0.63
C ILE A 77 -4.82 7.46 0.06
N ALA A 78 -5.11 7.62 1.34
CA ALA A 78 -4.73 8.82 2.08
C ALA A 78 -3.19 9.02 2.09
N ARG A 79 -2.43 7.94 2.28
CA ARG A 79 -0.96 7.99 2.27
C ARG A 79 -0.40 8.28 0.89
N THR A 80 -0.85 7.59 -0.14
CA THR A 80 -0.31 7.74 -1.51
C THR A 80 -0.71 9.06 -2.15
N SER A 81 -1.87 9.62 -1.79
CA SER A 81 -2.31 10.95 -2.24
C SER A 81 -1.75 12.11 -1.41
N GLY A 82 -0.92 11.83 -0.39
CA GLY A 82 -0.42 12.87 0.53
C GLY A 82 -1.53 13.58 1.32
N GLY A 83 -2.70 12.95 1.50
CA GLY A 83 -3.88 13.50 2.16
C GLY A 83 -4.90 14.17 1.24
N ALA A 84 -4.62 14.28 -0.07
CA ALA A 84 -5.47 14.96 -1.03
C ALA A 84 -6.78 14.20 -1.32
N ILE A 85 -6.78 12.87 -1.12
CA ILE A 85 -7.97 12.02 -1.25
C ILE A 85 -8.26 11.37 0.11
N GLN A 86 -9.45 11.64 0.65
CA GLN A 86 -9.93 11.11 1.91
C GLN A 86 -11.25 10.37 1.71
N LEU A 87 -11.19 9.05 1.84
CA LEU A 87 -12.38 8.20 1.89
C LEU A 87 -12.73 7.97 3.37
N MET A 88 -13.97 8.29 3.75
CA MET A 88 -14.46 8.20 5.12
C MET A 88 -15.52 7.08 5.23
N PRO A 89 -15.12 5.86 5.63
CA PRO A 89 -16.05 4.74 5.78
C PRO A 89 -17.18 5.10 6.74
N SER A 90 -18.41 4.84 6.32
CA SER A 90 -19.63 5.04 7.10
C SER A 90 -20.23 3.69 7.42
N GLU A 91 -20.37 3.39 8.72
CA GLU A 91 -20.84 2.08 9.21
C GLU A 91 -22.16 1.64 8.54
N PRO A 92 -22.37 0.31 8.40
CA PRO A 92 -23.55 -0.24 7.74
C PRO A 92 -24.85 0.38 8.25
N GLY A 93 -25.68 0.88 7.32
CA GLY A 93 -26.98 1.46 7.62
C GLY A 93 -26.96 2.89 8.21
N LYS A 94 -25.79 3.51 8.44
CA LYS A 94 -25.71 4.92 8.89
C LYS A 94 -26.01 5.93 7.79
N MET A 95 -25.70 5.59 6.54
CA MET A 95 -25.89 6.46 5.38
C MET A 95 -26.78 5.79 4.32
N VAL A 96 -26.41 4.58 3.90
CA VAL A 96 -27.17 3.76 2.95
C VAL A 96 -27.29 2.34 3.52
N PRO A 97 -28.47 1.68 3.41
CA PRO A 97 -28.59 0.27 3.72
C PRO A 97 -27.63 -0.59 2.87
N PRO A 98 -26.99 -1.64 3.42
CA PRO A 98 -25.99 -2.44 2.70
C PRO A 98 -26.41 -2.94 1.31
N PHE A 99 -27.65 -3.43 1.17
CA PHE A 99 -28.18 -3.96 -0.10
C PHE A 99 -28.62 -2.88 -1.10
N SER A 100 -28.51 -1.60 -0.74
CA SER A 100 -28.89 -0.45 -1.58
C SER A 100 -27.69 0.42 -1.95
N ILE A 101 -26.46 0.02 -1.57
CA ILE A 101 -25.24 0.79 -1.83
C ILE A 101 -25.04 1.00 -3.34
N THR A 102 -25.20 -0.05 -4.15
CA THR A 102 -25.05 0.04 -5.61
C THR A 102 -26.08 0.98 -6.24
N ASP A 103 -27.34 0.95 -5.78
CA ASP A 103 -28.37 1.89 -6.25
C ASP A 103 -28.04 3.33 -5.87
N ALA A 104 -27.54 3.55 -4.65
CA ALA A 104 -27.15 4.88 -4.20
C ALA A 104 -25.96 5.45 -5.02
N VAL A 105 -25.02 4.60 -5.44
CA VAL A 105 -23.94 5.00 -6.36
C VAL A 105 -24.52 5.30 -7.75
N ARG A 106 -25.33 4.39 -8.29
CA ARG A 106 -25.97 4.51 -9.61
C ARG A 106 -26.79 5.79 -9.77
N GLU A 107 -27.51 6.17 -8.71
CA GLU A 107 -28.35 7.37 -8.64
C GLU A 107 -27.57 8.64 -8.29
N GLY A 108 -26.25 8.53 -8.03
CA GLY A 108 -25.40 9.67 -7.66
C GLY A 108 -25.65 10.21 -6.26
N LYS A 109 -26.37 9.48 -5.40
CA LYS A 109 -26.60 9.85 -3.98
C LYS A 109 -25.31 9.77 -3.16
N VAL A 110 -24.42 8.85 -3.52
CA VAL A 110 -23.05 8.74 -2.99
C VAL A 110 -22.08 8.55 -4.14
N SER A 111 -20.86 9.09 -4.02
CA SER A 111 -19.86 9.00 -5.09
C SER A 111 -19.24 7.60 -5.23
N ALA A 112 -19.20 6.83 -4.15
CA ALA A 112 -18.66 5.48 -4.11
C ALA A 112 -19.29 4.69 -2.95
N GLY A 113 -19.13 3.37 -2.97
CA GLY A 113 -19.54 2.50 -1.86
C GLY A 113 -18.71 1.21 -1.82
N TYR A 114 -18.60 0.60 -0.64
CA TYR A 114 -17.94 -0.69 -0.47
C TYR A 114 -18.99 -1.77 -0.20
N THR A 115 -19.17 -2.69 -1.15
CA THR A 115 -20.20 -3.73 -1.08
C THR A 115 -19.71 -5.01 -1.77
N TRP A 116 -20.50 -6.08 -1.66
CA TRP A 116 -20.31 -7.30 -2.43
C TRP A 116 -21.29 -7.34 -3.59
N ILE A 117 -20.77 -7.36 -4.83
CA ILE A 117 -21.59 -7.23 -6.04
C ILE A 117 -22.58 -8.38 -6.24
N GLY A 118 -22.37 -9.54 -5.60
CA GLY A 118 -23.33 -10.64 -5.59
C GLY A 118 -24.66 -10.29 -4.91
N TYR A 119 -24.73 -9.26 -4.07
CA TYR A 119 -26.01 -8.77 -3.53
C TYR A 119 -26.93 -8.18 -4.60
N ASP A 120 -26.37 -7.76 -5.73
CA ASP A 120 -27.13 -7.19 -6.84
C ASP A 120 -27.64 -8.26 -7.81
N GLN A 121 -27.56 -9.57 -7.49
CA GLN A 121 -28.04 -10.65 -8.36
C GLN A 121 -29.48 -10.46 -8.86
N GLY A 122 -30.37 -9.92 -8.03
CA GLY A 122 -31.76 -9.65 -8.41
C GLY A 122 -31.93 -8.53 -9.46
N LYS A 123 -30.89 -7.71 -9.67
CA LYS A 123 -30.89 -6.55 -10.59
C LYS A 123 -29.93 -6.76 -11.77
N ILE A 124 -28.80 -7.42 -11.48
CA ILE A 124 -27.71 -7.76 -12.38
C ILE A 124 -27.57 -9.28 -12.33
N PRO A 125 -28.30 -10.05 -13.16
CA PRO A 125 -28.28 -11.51 -13.11
C PRO A 125 -26.89 -12.13 -13.26
N ALA A 126 -25.99 -11.44 -13.98
CA ALA A 126 -24.61 -11.88 -14.19
C ALA A 126 -23.65 -11.50 -13.04
N SER A 127 -24.07 -10.67 -12.07
CA SER A 127 -23.18 -10.23 -10.97
C SER A 127 -22.55 -11.35 -10.14
N PRO A 128 -23.19 -12.52 -9.91
CA PRO A 128 -22.54 -13.60 -9.18
C PRO A 128 -21.31 -14.15 -9.90
N LEU A 129 -21.27 -14.10 -11.24
CA LEU A 129 -20.16 -14.62 -12.04
C LEU A 129 -18.85 -13.86 -11.79
N ILE A 130 -18.96 -12.58 -11.42
CA ILE A 130 -17.82 -11.71 -11.07
C ILE A 130 -17.67 -11.54 -9.55
N ALA A 131 -18.41 -12.31 -8.76
CA ALA A 131 -18.40 -12.28 -7.30
C ALA A 131 -17.96 -13.62 -6.72
N ALA A 132 -18.89 -14.58 -6.67
CA ALA A 132 -18.67 -15.96 -6.30
C ALA A 132 -19.90 -16.79 -6.70
N VAL A 133 -19.67 -17.99 -7.23
CA VAL A 133 -20.71 -18.98 -7.52
C VAL A 133 -20.37 -20.30 -6.84
N PRO A 134 -21.37 -21.14 -6.49
CA PRO A 134 -21.11 -22.50 -6.02
C PRO A 134 -20.24 -23.27 -7.03
N PHE A 135 -19.20 -23.95 -6.54
CA PHE A 135 -18.23 -24.66 -7.38
C PHE A 135 -17.51 -23.76 -8.40
N GLY A 136 -17.37 -22.47 -8.09
CA GLY A 136 -16.61 -21.51 -8.89
C GLY A 136 -15.10 -21.65 -8.70
N MET A 137 -14.39 -20.64 -9.21
CA MET A 137 -12.94 -20.53 -9.11
C MET A 137 -12.44 -20.40 -7.66
N GLU A 138 -11.31 -21.02 -7.38
CA GLU A 138 -10.55 -20.75 -6.16
C GLU A 138 -9.95 -19.33 -6.19
N PRO A 139 -9.56 -18.73 -5.04
CA PRO A 139 -9.09 -17.35 -4.99
C PRO A 139 -7.94 -17.02 -5.96
N TRP A 140 -6.96 -17.91 -6.13
CA TRP A 140 -5.84 -17.70 -7.07
C TRP A 140 -6.27 -17.81 -8.54
N GLU A 141 -7.22 -18.68 -8.86
CA GLU A 141 -7.80 -18.80 -10.20
C GLU A 141 -8.62 -17.56 -10.54
N PHE A 142 -9.43 -17.07 -9.61
CA PHE A 142 -10.18 -15.82 -9.77
C PHE A 142 -9.25 -14.64 -9.99
N MET A 143 -8.16 -14.56 -9.22
CA MET A 143 -7.15 -13.49 -9.39
C MET A 143 -6.45 -13.60 -10.75
N ALA A 144 -6.03 -14.79 -11.17
CA ALA A 144 -5.44 -14.99 -12.49
C ALA A 144 -6.42 -14.58 -13.60
N TRP A 145 -7.68 -14.99 -13.51
CA TRP A 145 -8.72 -14.57 -14.46
C TRP A 145 -8.96 -13.07 -14.46
N TRP A 146 -9.05 -12.45 -13.27
CA TRP A 146 -9.32 -11.03 -13.11
C TRP A 146 -8.23 -10.15 -13.73
N TYR A 147 -6.95 -10.51 -13.54
CA TYR A 147 -5.82 -9.70 -13.99
C TYR A 147 -5.25 -10.11 -15.35
N GLU A 148 -5.36 -11.38 -15.74
CA GLU A 148 -4.66 -11.94 -16.91
C GLU A 148 -5.61 -12.50 -17.99
N ALA A 149 -6.91 -12.65 -17.72
CA ALA A 149 -7.86 -13.24 -18.67
C ALA A 149 -9.19 -12.45 -18.74
N ASP A 150 -9.09 -11.13 -18.93
CA ASP A 150 -10.18 -10.19 -19.19
C ASP A 150 -11.27 -10.09 -18.11
N GLY A 151 -11.05 -10.64 -16.91
CA GLY A 151 -12.08 -10.63 -15.88
C GLY A 151 -12.45 -9.24 -15.37
N ARG A 152 -11.47 -8.35 -15.28
CA ARG A 152 -11.68 -6.94 -14.92
C ARG A 152 -12.46 -6.21 -16.01
N GLU A 153 -12.13 -6.43 -17.28
CA GLU A 153 -12.77 -5.82 -18.44
C GLU A 153 -14.25 -6.18 -18.48
N LEU A 154 -14.57 -7.46 -18.27
CA LEU A 154 -15.94 -7.96 -18.17
C LEU A 154 -16.70 -7.31 -17.00
N ALA A 155 -16.05 -7.16 -15.84
CA ALA A 155 -16.67 -6.51 -14.68
C ALA A 155 -16.95 -5.01 -14.94
N VAL A 156 -16.05 -4.32 -15.64
CA VAL A 156 -16.24 -2.92 -16.05
C VAL A 156 -17.39 -2.80 -17.05
N GLU A 157 -17.41 -3.62 -18.09
CA GLU A 157 -18.46 -3.62 -19.10
C GLU A 157 -19.84 -3.91 -18.49
N LEU A 158 -19.90 -4.88 -17.57
CA LEU A 158 -21.12 -5.19 -16.83
C LEU A 158 -21.58 -3.98 -16.02
N SER A 159 -20.69 -3.33 -15.27
CA SER A 159 -21.03 -2.23 -14.36
C SER A 159 -21.45 -0.96 -15.10
N HIS A 160 -20.78 -0.64 -16.22
CA HIS A 160 -21.11 0.54 -17.04
C HIS A 160 -22.55 0.51 -17.55
N ARG A 161 -23.07 -0.69 -17.86
CA ARG A 161 -24.48 -0.89 -18.24
C ARG A 161 -25.47 -0.42 -17.17
N TYR A 162 -25.04 -0.34 -15.92
CA TYR A 162 -25.82 0.09 -14.76
C TYR A 162 -25.36 1.44 -14.19
N ASN A 163 -24.61 2.24 -14.96
CA ASN A 163 -24.10 3.55 -14.54
C ASN A 163 -23.23 3.48 -13.26
N THR A 164 -22.48 2.39 -13.10
CA THR A 164 -21.53 2.20 -12.00
C THR A 164 -20.16 1.77 -12.55
N HIS A 165 -19.14 1.80 -11.70
CA HIS A 165 -17.81 1.25 -12.00
C HIS A 165 -17.31 0.45 -10.78
N PRO A 166 -16.62 -0.70 -10.95
CA PRO A 166 -16.14 -1.50 -9.83
C PRO A 166 -15.05 -0.83 -8.98
N ALA A 167 -14.30 0.09 -9.59
CA ALA A 167 -13.20 0.87 -9.01
C ALA A 167 -13.14 2.26 -9.67
N PRO A 168 -12.30 3.21 -9.23
CA PRO A 168 -12.10 4.44 -9.99
C PRO A 168 -11.44 4.12 -11.35
N PRO A 169 -11.92 4.68 -12.48
CA PRO A 169 -11.36 4.42 -13.81
C PRO A 169 -9.91 4.89 -13.95
N GLU A 170 -9.43 5.78 -13.08
CA GLU A 170 -8.05 6.26 -13.08
C GLU A 170 -7.02 5.26 -12.50
N ILE A 171 -7.46 4.16 -11.89
CA ILE A 171 -6.56 3.12 -11.34
C ILE A 171 -6.44 1.97 -12.32
N ASP A 172 -5.55 2.13 -13.30
CA ASP A 172 -5.11 1.04 -14.16
C ASP A 172 -4.02 0.20 -13.45
N VAL A 173 -3.93 -1.09 -13.77
CA VAL A 173 -2.85 -1.99 -13.32
C VAL A 173 -1.49 -1.39 -13.71
N VAL A 174 -1.41 -0.71 -14.87
CA VAL A 174 -0.24 0.04 -15.32
C VAL A 174 0.15 1.14 -14.33
N THR A 175 -0.80 1.82 -13.68
CA THR A 175 -0.54 2.84 -12.65
C THR A 175 0.16 2.25 -11.43
N ILE A 176 -0.16 1.00 -11.06
CA ILE A 176 0.51 0.27 -9.97
C ILE A 176 1.94 -0.14 -10.40
N TYR A 177 2.10 -0.70 -11.60
CA TYR A 177 3.40 -1.12 -12.11
C TYR A 177 4.38 0.05 -12.27
N ARG A 178 3.92 1.25 -12.66
CA ARG A 178 4.76 2.45 -12.76
C ARG A 178 5.45 2.84 -11.45
N GLY A 179 4.87 2.51 -10.30
CA GLY A 179 5.49 2.71 -8.99
C GLY A 179 6.65 1.74 -8.71
N VAL A 180 6.60 0.54 -9.30
CA VAL A 180 7.60 -0.53 -9.11
C VAL A 180 8.71 -0.50 -10.17
N VAL A 181 8.45 0.08 -11.34
CA VAL A 181 9.43 0.22 -12.45
C VAL A 181 10.77 0.82 -11.99
N PRO A 182 10.84 1.90 -11.15
CA PRO A 182 12.12 2.43 -10.69
C PRO A 182 12.94 1.39 -9.90
N PHE A 183 12.29 0.56 -9.10
CA PHE A 183 12.95 -0.49 -8.32
C PHE A 183 13.46 -1.63 -9.20
N ILE A 184 12.65 -2.07 -10.18
CA ILE A 184 13.07 -3.08 -11.17
C ILE A 184 14.26 -2.57 -11.98
N LEU A 185 14.22 -1.31 -12.44
CA LEU A 185 15.34 -0.70 -13.17
C LEU A 185 16.61 -0.64 -12.32
N LEU A 186 16.48 -0.37 -11.01
CA LEU A 186 17.60 -0.34 -10.08
C LEU A 186 18.17 -1.75 -9.83
N GLN A 187 17.32 -2.78 -9.76
CA GLN A 187 17.74 -4.18 -9.69
C GLN A 187 18.44 -4.65 -10.97
N LEU A 188 17.89 -4.31 -12.14
CA LEU A 188 18.50 -4.64 -13.44
C LEU A 188 19.83 -3.91 -13.64
N LEU A 189 19.94 -2.66 -13.19
CA LEU A 189 21.19 -1.91 -13.18
C LEU A 189 22.21 -2.57 -12.23
N GLY A 190 21.78 -2.96 -11.03
CA GLY A 190 22.61 -3.71 -10.09
C GLY A 190 23.13 -5.01 -10.69
N LEU A 191 22.25 -5.76 -11.36
CA LEU A 191 22.62 -6.98 -12.07
C LEU A 191 23.62 -6.69 -13.21
N ALA A 192 23.38 -5.67 -14.02
CA ALA A 192 24.28 -5.28 -15.10
C ALA A 192 25.67 -4.86 -14.60
N ILE A 193 25.74 -4.17 -13.45
CA ILE A 193 27.02 -3.80 -12.81
C ILE A 193 27.76 -5.06 -12.34
N ILE A 194 27.07 -5.99 -11.70
CA ILE A 194 27.63 -7.28 -11.23
C ILE A 194 28.21 -8.07 -12.40
N PHE A 195 27.50 -8.15 -13.53
CA PHE A 195 27.95 -8.91 -14.70
C PHE A 195 29.16 -8.27 -15.41
N ASN A 196 29.22 -6.94 -15.51
CA ASN A 196 30.27 -6.24 -16.25
C ASN A 196 31.51 -5.89 -15.42
N TRP A 197 31.39 -5.75 -14.10
CA TRP A 197 32.51 -5.45 -13.20
C TRP A 197 32.69 -6.54 -12.15
N LYS A 198 33.26 -7.66 -12.58
CA LYS A 198 33.61 -8.80 -11.69
C LYS A 198 34.46 -8.37 -10.48
N ASN A 199 35.34 -7.38 -10.65
CA ASN A 199 36.19 -6.85 -9.58
C ASN A 199 35.41 -6.21 -8.42
N LEU A 200 34.25 -5.59 -8.68
CA LEU A 200 33.39 -5.01 -7.63
C LEU A 200 32.78 -6.11 -6.76
N VAL A 201 32.37 -7.23 -7.38
CA VAL A 201 31.73 -8.36 -6.72
C VAL A 201 32.74 -9.17 -5.88
N THR A 202 34.00 -9.23 -6.29
CA THR A 202 35.05 -9.93 -5.54
C THR A 202 35.70 -9.06 -4.46
N TRP A 203 35.74 -7.74 -4.65
CA TRP A 203 36.35 -6.82 -3.69
C TRP A 203 35.42 -6.49 -2.51
N LEU A 204 34.12 -6.30 -2.76
CA LEU A 204 33.17 -5.87 -1.73
C LEU A 204 33.01 -6.88 -0.57
N PRO A 205 32.89 -8.20 -0.80
CA PRO A 205 32.82 -9.18 0.28
C PRO A 205 34.13 -9.30 1.07
N ALA A 206 35.28 -9.13 0.42
CA ALA A 206 36.59 -9.16 1.08
C ALA A 206 36.80 -7.98 2.03
N GLN A 207 36.14 -6.83 1.78
CA GLN A 207 36.13 -5.71 2.72
C GLN A 207 35.00 -5.78 3.76
N ALA A 208 33.84 -6.34 3.39
CA ALA A 208 32.69 -6.41 4.29
C ALA A 208 32.77 -7.55 5.30
N TYR A 209 33.41 -8.68 4.95
CA TYR A 209 33.39 -9.91 5.74
C TYR A 209 34.77 -10.45 6.14
N GLY A 210 35.86 -9.93 5.57
CA GLY A 210 37.23 -10.36 5.88
C GLY A 210 37.56 -11.73 5.31
#